data_AF-A0A2N8HAI2-F1
#
_entry.id   AF-A0A2N8HAI2-F1
#
_cell.length_a   1.000
_cell.length_b   1.000
_cell.length_c   1.000
_cell.angle_alpha   90.00
_cell.angle_beta   90.00
_cell.angle_gamma   90.00
#
_symmetry.space_group_name_H-M   'P 1'
#
loop_
_entity.id
_entity.type
_entity.pdbx_description
1 polymer ?
#
loop_
_entity_poly.entity_id
_entity_poly.type
_entity_poly.pdbx_seq_one_letter_code
_entity_poly.pdbx_strand_id
1 'polypeptide(L)'
;MGRRLFWPCTVLVRFYHGFSWSCTSARDAGDGSHFLPAFNFISPMFFRRISRKTWYEKAVERVFRDRRLCVEKLLPFGCVRGENGFIYRAKLLNGRRRMEFEIHADGSVSVVIHDADGKDILQSAQAADRLQERALRREYEEELWHVAECCFEPDFFKGGPARSLITHVREVYGDELEFLWRKSPGSAIVRRKDTEKWYAVFLAVPRLKLGGSSKERVEVLNLRVCPGELDGLVDHRSRFPAYHMNKKNWVSLCLDGAVPFEELAARLETSRRLAGK
;
A
#
# COMPACT_ATOMS: atom_id res chain seq x y z
N MET A 1 -4.92 -44.97 26.32
CA MET A 1 -3.62 -44.57 26.91
C MET A 1 -3.04 -43.53 25.96
N GLY A 2 -3.09 -42.22 26.21
CA GLY A 2 -2.28 -41.48 27.21
C GLY A 2 -0.86 -41.29 26.65
N ARG A 3 -0.23 -40.11 26.52
CA ARG A 3 -0.36 -38.80 27.19
C ARG A 3 0.26 -37.68 26.33
N ARG A 4 -0.09 -36.44 26.67
CA ARG A 4 0.53 -35.15 26.30
C ARG A 4 1.92 -34.96 26.96
N LEU A 5 2.71 -34.00 26.45
CA LEU A 5 3.58 -33.01 27.14
C LEU A 5 4.25 -32.14 26.02
N PHE A 6 3.97 -30.85 25.78
CA PHE A 6 4.18 -29.56 26.49
C PHE A 6 5.65 -29.03 26.61
N TRP A 7 5.94 -27.97 25.83
CA TRP A 7 6.76 -26.74 26.08
C TRP A 7 8.32 -26.83 26.09
N PRO A 8 9.07 -25.70 26.10
CA PRO A 8 9.20 -24.62 25.09
C PRO A 8 10.71 -24.26 24.85
N CYS A 9 11.03 -23.24 24.04
CA CYS A 9 12.35 -22.58 24.13
C CYS A 9 12.22 -21.05 24.06
N THR A 10 12.54 -20.45 25.20
CA THR A 10 12.74 -19.02 25.47
C THR A 10 14.14 -18.63 25.02
N VAL A 11 14.31 -17.51 24.32
CA VAL A 11 15.61 -16.82 24.26
C VAL A 11 15.46 -15.42 24.84
N LEU A 12 16.27 -15.21 25.87
CA LEU A 12 16.46 -14.06 26.71
C LEU A 12 17.13 -12.92 25.92
N VAL A 13 16.61 -11.70 26.03
CA VAL A 13 17.37 -10.47 25.72
C VAL A 13 17.44 -9.64 27.00
N ARG A 14 18.66 -9.50 27.53
CA ARG A 14 19.04 -8.46 28.50
C ARG A 14 20.11 -7.62 27.80
N PHE A 15 19.95 -6.31 27.79
CA PHE A 15 20.95 -5.40 28.37
C PHE A 15 20.35 -4.00 28.57
N TYR A 16 20.89 -3.35 29.60
CA TYR A 16 20.44 -2.15 30.30
C TYR A 16 20.85 -0.85 29.62
N HIS A 17 20.04 0.20 29.82
CA HIS A 17 20.36 1.56 30.32
C HIS A 17 19.09 2.39 30.06
N GLY A 18 18.42 3.03 31.03
CA GLY A 18 18.88 3.62 32.27
C GLY A 18 18.67 5.13 32.16
N PHE A 19 17.48 5.63 32.48
CA PHE A 19 17.25 7.00 32.95
C PHE A 19 15.89 7.06 33.66
N SER A 20 15.97 7.12 34.99
CA SER A 20 14.87 7.37 35.92
C SER A 20 14.83 8.88 36.16
N TRP A 21 13.65 9.48 36.06
CA TRP A 21 13.35 10.74 36.76
C TRP A 21 12.15 10.47 37.67
N SER A 22 12.46 10.38 38.96
CA SER A 22 11.51 10.37 40.07
C SER A 22 11.07 11.80 40.37
N CYS A 23 9.76 12.07 40.33
CA CYS A 23 9.20 13.26 40.98
C CYS A 23 8.77 12.86 42.39
N THR A 24 9.57 13.29 43.36
CA THR A 24 9.30 13.17 44.80
C THR A 24 8.22 14.19 45.17
N SER A 25 7.14 13.71 45.81
CA SER A 25 6.16 14.55 46.49
C SER A 25 6.76 15.06 47.81
N ALA A 26 6.83 16.38 47.99
CA ALA A 26 7.09 17.00 49.29
C ALA A 26 5.87 17.85 49.67
N ARG A 27 5.29 17.54 50.82
CA ARG A 27 4.41 18.43 51.59
C ARG A 27 5.33 19.29 52.46
N ASP A 28 5.09 20.58 52.54
CA ASP A 28 5.03 21.31 53.81
C ASP A 28 4.43 22.70 53.64
N ALA A 29 3.77 23.14 54.72
CA ALA A 29 2.90 24.29 54.85
C ALA A 29 3.64 25.61 55.10
N GLY A 30 3.00 26.74 54.78
CA GLY A 30 3.45 28.07 55.18
C GLY A 30 2.60 29.19 54.60
N ASP A 31 1.99 29.97 55.49
CA ASP A 31 1.00 31.03 55.34
C ASP A 31 1.49 32.27 54.56
N GLY A 32 0.57 33.05 53.97
CA GLY A 32 0.90 34.32 53.33
C GLY A 32 -0.08 34.79 52.25
N SER A 33 -1.05 35.60 52.66
CA SER A 33 -1.90 36.43 51.80
C SER A 33 -1.11 37.22 50.75
N HIS A 34 -1.53 37.20 49.47
CA HIS A 34 -1.67 38.38 48.60
C HIS A 34 -2.04 38.04 47.14
N PHE A 35 -3.05 38.76 46.64
CA PHE A 35 -3.35 39.11 45.23
C PHE A 35 -3.54 38.01 44.18
N LEU A 36 -4.81 37.81 43.78
CA LEU A 36 -5.22 37.15 42.55
C LEU A 36 -4.92 38.04 41.32
N PRO A 37 -4.27 37.54 40.25
CA PRO A 37 -4.42 38.10 38.92
C PRO A 37 -5.35 37.24 38.07
N ALA A 38 -6.05 37.91 37.17
CA ALA A 38 -7.13 37.39 36.34
C ALA A 38 -6.72 36.17 35.49
N PHE A 39 -7.54 35.11 35.55
CA PHE A 39 -7.52 34.01 34.59
C PHE A 39 -8.06 34.51 33.25
N ASN A 40 -7.16 34.79 32.32
CA ASN A 40 -7.50 34.90 30.90
C ASN A 40 -8.03 33.53 30.43
N PHE A 41 -9.31 33.49 30.08
CA PHE A 41 -9.94 32.40 29.35
C PHE A 41 -9.27 32.27 27.97
N ILE A 42 -8.27 31.39 27.86
CA ILE A 42 -7.81 30.90 26.55
C ILE A 42 -8.88 29.90 26.11
N SER A 43 -9.67 30.28 25.10
CA SER A 43 -10.58 29.35 24.41
C SER A 43 -9.82 28.07 24.08
N PRO A 44 -10.35 26.88 24.43
CA PRO A 44 -9.74 25.64 23.98
C PRO A 44 -9.82 25.66 22.45
N MET A 45 -8.65 25.78 21.81
CA MET A 45 -8.51 25.46 20.39
C MET A 45 -9.15 24.09 20.20
N PHE A 46 -10.25 24.05 19.44
CA PHE A 46 -10.80 22.84 18.93
C PHE A 46 -9.70 22.14 18.14
N PHE A 47 -8.98 21.22 18.78
CA PHE A 47 -8.28 20.18 18.07
C PHE A 47 -9.35 19.46 17.26
N ARG A 48 -9.47 19.81 15.98
CA ARG A 48 -10.20 19.00 15.00
C ARG A 48 -9.59 17.62 15.09
N ARG A 49 -10.24 16.73 15.83
CA ARG A 49 -9.91 15.32 15.93
C ARG A 49 -9.95 14.82 14.49
N ILE A 50 -8.79 14.62 13.88
CA ILE A 50 -8.68 14.01 12.55
C ILE A 50 -9.38 12.66 12.70
N SER A 51 -10.57 12.53 12.10
CA SER A 51 -11.34 11.30 12.15
C SER A 51 -10.45 10.19 11.59
N ARG A 52 -10.26 9.11 12.35
CA ARG A 52 -9.49 7.97 11.86
C ARG A 52 -10.32 7.32 10.77
N LYS A 53 -9.77 7.27 9.54
CA LYS A 53 -10.41 6.59 8.41
C LYS A 53 -10.91 5.19 8.81
N THR A 54 -12.14 4.87 8.42
CA THR A 54 -12.78 3.57 8.62
C THR A 54 -12.04 2.47 7.85
N TRP A 55 -12.36 1.20 8.12
CA TRP A 55 -11.80 0.09 7.34
C TRP A 55 -12.19 0.19 5.86
N TYR A 56 -13.45 0.56 5.57
CA TYR A 56 -13.99 0.67 4.22
C TYR A 56 -13.32 1.79 3.43
N GLU A 57 -13.16 2.99 4.02
CA GLU A 57 -12.45 4.09 3.37
C GLU A 57 -11.00 3.73 3.02
N LYS A 58 -10.32 3.00 3.92
CA LYS A 58 -8.96 2.48 3.65
C LYS A 58 -8.94 1.42 2.57
N ALA A 59 -10.00 0.62 2.44
CA ALA A 59 -10.12 -0.39 1.38
C ALA A 59 -10.29 0.29 0.01
N VAL A 60 -11.20 1.27 -0.11
CA VAL A 60 -11.37 2.08 -1.33
C VAL A 60 -10.05 2.74 -1.71
N GLU A 61 -9.41 3.42 -0.77
CA GLU A 61 -8.11 4.06 -1.01
C GLU A 61 -7.05 3.05 -1.43
N ARG A 62 -6.98 1.86 -0.82
CA ARG A 62 -6.01 0.82 -1.20
C ARG A 62 -6.23 0.30 -2.63
N VAL A 63 -7.49 0.12 -3.04
CA VAL A 63 -7.84 -0.50 -4.32
C VAL A 63 -7.66 0.48 -5.48
N PHE A 64 -8.12 1.72 -5.32
CA PHE A 64 -8.18 2.72 -6.40
C PHE A 64 -7.01 3.70 -6.43
N ARG A 65 -6.17 3.77 -5.37
CA ARG A 65 -4.97 4.60 -5.39
C ARG A 65 -4.03 4.15 -6.52
N ASP A 66 -3.42 5.16 -7.18
CA ASP A 66 -2.44 4.95 -8.25
C ASP A 66 -3.01 4.12 -9.41
N ARG A 67 -4.26 4.39 -9.77
CA ARG A 67 -4.93 3.85 -10.94
C ARG A 67 -5.52 4.95 -11.78
N ARG A 68 -5.57 4.73 -13.09
CA ARG A 68 -6.15 5.65 -14.06
C ARG A 68 -7.50 5.13 -14.52
N LEU A 69 -8.52 5.98 -14.43
CA LEU A 69 -9.86 5.69 -14.90
C LEU A 69 -9.88 5.52 -16.43
N CYS A 70 -10.58 4.49 -16.91
CA CYS A 70 -10.88 4.25 -18.32
C CYS A 70 -12.35 4.57 -18.57
N VAL A 71 -12.63 5.83 -18.92
CA VAL A 71 -14.00 6.35 -19.03
C VAL A 71 -14.82 5.56 -20.07
N GLU A 72 -14.17 5.11 -21.14
CA GLU A 72 -14.75 4.29 -22.19
C GLU A 72 -15.24 2.92 -21.73
N LYS A 73 -14.70 2.39 -20.61
CA LYS A 73 -15.10 1.10 -20.05
C LYS A 73 -16.29 1.19 -19.09
N LEU A 74 -16.64 2.39 -18.62
CA LEU A 74 -17.67 2.58 -17.58
C LEU A 74 -19.09 2.20 -18.04
N LEU A 75 -19.53 2.71 -19.19
CA LEU A 75 -20.88 2.41 -19.69
C LEU A 75 -21.03 0.92 -20.07
N PRO A 76 -20.09 0.29 -20.81
CA PRO A 76 -20.16 -1.15 -21.08
C PRO A 76 -20.13 -2.03 -19.83
N PHE A 77 -19.46 -1.58 -18.76
CA PHE A 77 -19.43 -2.28 -17.48
C PHE A 77 -20.78 -2.24 -16.73
N GLY A 78 -21.67 -1.30 -17.08
CA GLY A 78 -22.97 -1.14 -16.43
C GLY A 78 -23.08 0.09 -15.53
N CYS A 79 -22.15 1.04 -15.63
CA CYS A 79 -22.30 2.34 -14.98
C CYS A 79 -23.34 3.19 -15.71
N VAL A 80 -24.04 4.04 -14.96
CA VAL A 80 -24.93 5.07 -15.49
C VAL A 80 -24.35 6.45 -15.25
N ARG A 81 -24.68 7.43 -16.09
CA ARG A 81 -24.26 8.82 -15.87
C ARG A 81 -25.04 9.41 -14.70
N GLY A 82 -24.32 10.01 -13.75
CA GLY A 82 -24.88 10.82 -12.65
C GLY A 82 -24.54 12.30 -12.84
N GLU A 83 -24.88 13.14 -11.84
CA GLU A 83 -24.60 14.58 -11.89
C GLU A 83 -23.09 14.89 -11.89
N ASN A 84 -22.31 14.17 -11.08
CA ASN A 84 -20.87 14.44 -10.86
C ASN A 84 -19.94 13.34 -11.38
N GLY A 85 -20.41 12.52 -12.33
CA GLY A 85 -19.63 11.42 -12.89
C GLY A 85 -20.50 10.22 -13.25
N PHE A 86 -20.13 9.05 -12.75
CA PHE A 86 -20.76 7.78 -13.05
C PHE A 86 -21.17 7.06 -11.77
N ILE A 87 -22.31 6.39 -11.82
CA ILE A 87 -22.85 5.61 -10.71
C ILE A 87 -22.89 4.15 -11.11
N TYR A 88 -22.39 3.27 -10.24
CA TYR A 88 -22.52 1.83 -10.37
C TYR A 88 -23.11 1.23 -9.10
N ARG A 89 -24.00 0.25 -9.25
CA ARG A 89 -24.73 -0.36 -8.13
C ARG A 89 -24.55 -1.86 -8.15
N ALA A 90 -24.10 -2.40 -7.04
CA ALA A 90 -23.93 -3.84 -6.82
C ALA A 90 -24.78 -4.31 -5.65
N LYS A 91 -25.17 -5.59 -5.69
CA LYS A 91 -25.89 -6.27 -4.61
C LYS A 91 -24.86 -7.03 -3.77
N LEU A 92 -24.92 -6.87 -2.45
CA LEU A 92 -24.10 -7.64 -1.49
C LEU A 92 -25.01 -8.53 -0.62
N LEU A 93 -24.44 -9.58 -0.06
CA LEU A 93 -25.05 -10.56 0.83
C LEU A 93 -26.37 -11.12 0.25
N ASN A 94 -26.33 -11.58 -1.01
CA ASN A 94 -27.50 -12.05 -1.76
C ASN A 94 -28.63 -11.00 -1.88
N GLY A 95 -28.27 -9.73 -2.04
CA GLY A 95 -29.23 -8.64 -2.23
C GLY A 95 -29.81 -8.04 -0.95
N ARG A 96 -29.35 -8.47 0.22
CA ARG A 96 -29.74 -7.86 1.51
C ARG A 96 -29.15 -6.46 1.73
N ARG A 97 -28.12 -6.13 0.97
CA ARG A 97 -27.43 -4.84 1.02
C ARG A 97 -27.20 -4.35 -0.41
N ARG A 98 -27.17 -3.03 -0.58
CA ARG A 98 -26.84 -2.38 -1.85
C ARG A 98 -25.57 -1.55 -1.68
N MET A 99 -24.59 -1.80 -2.52
CA MET A 99 -23.38 -1.01 -2.62
C MET A 99 -23.51 -0.06 -3.79
N GLU A 100 -23.23 1.22 -3.57
CA GLU A 100 -23.29 2.26 -4.58
C GLU A 100 -21.92 2.92 -4.70
N PHE A 101 -21.39 2.92 -5.92
CA PHE A 101 -20.16 3.59 -6.30
C PHE A 101 -20.50 4.90 -6.99
N GLU A 102 -19.85 5.97 -6.59
CA GLU A 102 -19.77 7.22 -7.32
C GLU A 102 -18.34 7.38 -7.83
N ILE A 103 -18.18 7.33 -9.15
CA ILE A 103 -16.91 7.42 -9.86
C ILE A 103 -16.86 8.77 -10.55
N HIS A 104 -16.01 9.66 -10.06
CA HIS A 104 -15.86 11.00 -10.57
C HIS A 104 -14.98 11.04 -11.83
N ALA A 105 -15.11 12.11 -12.61
CA ALA A 105 -14.34 12.28 -13.85
C ALA A 105 -12.82 12.36 -13.63
N ASP A 106 -12.37 12.76 -12.44
CA ASP A 106 -10.95 12.80 -12.06
C ASP A 106 -10.40 11.41 -11.64
N GLY A 107 -11.25 10.38 -11.63
CA GLY A 107 -10.92 9.03 -11.21
C GLY A 107 -11.04 8.78 -9.71
N SER A 108 -11.46 9.76 -8.92
CA SER A 108 -11.78 9.53 -7.51
C SER A 108 -13.05 8.68 -7.37
N VAL A 109 -13.07 7.81 -6.36
CA VAL A 109 -14.16 6.85 -6.12
C VAL A 109 -14.66 6.99 -4.69
N SER A 110 -15.96 7.22 -4.57
CA SER A 110 -16.70 7.20 -3.30
C SER A 110 -17.63 6.00 -3.28
N VAL A 111 -17.78 5.36 -2.13
CA VAL A 111 -18.59 4.14 -2.01
C VAL A 111 -19.45 4.20 -0.76
N VAL A 112 -20.75 3.97 -0.93
CA VAL A 112 -21.75 3.93 0.14
C VAL A 112 -22.41 2.55 0.19
N ILE A 113 -22.73 2.06 1.38
CA ILE A 113 -23.47 0.81 1.58
C ILE A 113 -24.81 1.13 2.24
N HIS A 114 -25.88 0.73 1.57
CA HIS A 114 -27.25 0.86 2.05
C HIS A 114 -27.78 -0.47 2.60
N ASP A 115 -28.59 -0.39 3.65
CA ASP A 115 -29.41 -1.51 4.11
C ASP A 115 -30.67 -1.73 3.25
N ALA A 116 -31.47 -2.73 3.65
CA ALA A 116 -32.74 -3.02 2.98
C ALA A 116 -33.72 -1.83 3.02
N ASP A 117 -33.59 -0.97 4.03
CA ASP A 117 -34.40 0.24 4.23
C ASP A 117 -33.79 1.48 3.56
N GLY A 118 -32.66 1.33 2.85
CA GLY A 118 -31.97 2.41 2.13
C GLY A 118 -31.06 3.28 3.01
N LYS A 119 -30.92 2.99 4.30
CA LYS A 119 -30.08 3.76 5.23
C LYS A 119 -28.60 3.44 5.05
N ASP A 120 -27.77 4.48 5.12
CA ASP A 120 -26.30 4.35 5.09
C ASP A 120 -25.79 3.66 6.37
N ILE A 121 -25.13 2.52 6.19
CA ILE A 121 -24.62 1.68 7.28
C ILE A 121 -23.19 2.09 7.67
N LEU A 122 -22.44 2.76 6.81
CA LEU A 122 -21.03 3.11 7.08
C LEU A 122 -20.90 4.04 8.30
N GLN A 123 -21.93 4.84 8.58
CA GLN A 123 -21.99 5.73 9.75
C GLN A 123 -22.60 5.07 10.99
N SER A 124 -23.29 3.95 10.83
CA SER A 124 -24.05 3.25 11.86
C SER A 124 -23.31 1.98 12.28
N ALA A 125 -22.26 2.15 13.09
CA ALA A 125 -21.58 1.04 13.76
C ALA A 125 -22.47 0.41 14.84
N GLN A 126 -23.49 -0.35 14.44
CA GLN A 126 -24.21 -1.22 15.35
C GLN A 126 -23.79 -2.67 15.12
N ALA A 127 -23.37 -3.29 16.22
CA ALA A 127 -22.73 -4.59 16.27
C ALA A 127 -23.63 -5.69 15.69
N ALA A 128 -23.43 -6.00 14.42
CA ALA A 128 -23.89 -7.25 13.83
C ALA A 128 -22.91 -8.38 14.16
N ASP A 129 -23.43 -9.60 14.10
CA ASP A 129 -22.69 -10.86 14.13
C ASP A 129 -21.34 -10.75 13.38
N ARG A 130 -20.23 -11.08 14.06
CA ARG A 130 -18.86 -11.04 13.51
C ARG A 130 -18.73 -11.84 12.21
N LEU A 131 -19.54 -12.89 12.02
CA LEU A 131 -19.54 -13.67 10.79
C LEU A 131 -20.11 -12.88 9.61
N GLN A 132 -21.22 -12.16 9.83
CA GLN A 132 -21.82 -11.27 8.82
C GLN A 132 -20.90 -10.09 8.47
N GLU A 133 -20.22 -9.51 9.46
CA GLU A 133 -19.26 -8.43 9.20
C GLU A 133 -18.09 -8.91 8.32
N ARG A 134 -17.54 -10.10 8.59
CA ARG A 134 -16.48 -10.69 7.75
C ARG A 134 -16.96 -10.98 6.33
N ALA A 135 -18.17 -11.53 6.19
CA ALA A 135 -18.78 -11.78 4.88
C ALA A 135 -18.96 -10.48 4.10
N LEU A 136 -19.51 -9.45 4.75
CA LEU A 136 -19.70 -8.13 4.14
C LEU A 136 -18.38 -7.52 3.68
N ARG A 137 -17.34 -7.51 4.52
CA ARG A 137 -16.01 -6.99 4.15
C ARG A 137 -15.41 -7.73 2.96
N ARG A 138 -15.60 -9.05 2.89
CA ARG A 138 -15.13 -9.86 1.76
C ARG A 138 -15.84 -9.48 0.47
N GLU A 139 -17.17 -9.52 0.44
CA GLU A 139 -17.93 -9.18 -0.76
C GLU A 139 -17.72 -7.72 -1.18
N TYR A 140 -17.63 -6.81 -0.21
CA TYR A 140 -17.29 -5.41 -0.46
C TYR A 140 -15.93 -5.28 -1.16
N GLU A 141 -14.89 -5.90 -0.62
CA GLU A 141 -13.55 -5.82 -1.22
C GLU A 141 -13.47 -6.50 -2.59
N GLU A 142 -14.15 -7.62 -2.79
CA GLU A 142 -14.23 -8.26 -4.11
C GLU A 142 -14.89 -7.34 -5.15
N GLU A 143 -15.99 -6.65 -4.78
CA GLU A 143 -16.65 -5.73 -5.70
C GLU A 143 -15.79 -4.49 -6.00
N LEU A 144 -15.04 -3.97 -5.01
CA LEU A 144 -14.07 -2.91 -5.26
C LEU A 144 -13.04 -3.35 -6.32
N TRP A 145 -12.49 -4.57 -6.18
CA TRP A 145 -11.51 -5.10 -7.11
C TRP A 145 -12.09 -5.36 -8.50
N HIS A 146 -13.32 -5.86 -8.57
CA HIS A 146 -14.03 -6.06 -9.82
C HIS A 146 -14.15 -4.75 -10.61
N VAL A 147 -14.64 -3.69 -9.96
CA VAL A 147 -14.70 -2.35 -10.59
C VAL A 147 -13.30 -1.85 -10.98
N ALA A 148 -12.29 -2.01 -10.12
CA ALA A 148 -10.93 -1.56 -10.39
C ALA A 148 -10.24 -2.32 -11.54
N GLU A 149 -10.51 -3.60 -11.71
CA GLU A 149 -9.94 -4.44 -12.78
C GLU A 149 -10.65 -4.23 -14.11
N CYS A 150 -11.95 -3.92 -14.10
CA CYS A 150 -12.73 -3.68 -15.31
C CYS A 150 -12.68 -2.23 -15.80
N CYS A 151 -12.60 -1.25 -14.91
CA CYS A 151 -12.76 0.17 -15.26
C CYS A 151 -11.50 1.01 -15.07
N PHE A 152 -10.40 0.45 -14.53
CA PHE A 152 -9.18 1.20 -14.27
C PHE A 152 -7.92 0.46 -14.73
N GLU A 153 -6.90 1.23 -15.10
CA GLU A 153 -5.56 0.71 -15.41
C GLU A 153 -4.57 1.02 -14.28
N PRO A 154 -3.62 0.13 -13.97
CA PRO A 154 -2.53 0.40 -13.03
C PRO A 154 -1.66 1.61 -13.45
N ASP A 155 -1.38 2.53 -12.52
CA ASP A 155 -0.48 3.69 -12.70
C ASP A 155 0.41 3.91 -11.45
N PHE A 156 1.07 2.83 -11.02
CA PHE A 156 1.89 2.81 -9.79
C PHE A 156 3.29 3.43 -9.93
N PHE A 157 3.76 3.65 -11.16
CA PHE A 157 5.12 4.09 -11.48
C PHE A 157 5.07 5.45 -12.19
N LYS A 158 5.32 6.50 -11.42
CA LYS A 158 5.18 7.91 -11.81
C LYS A 158 6.53 8.58 -12.06
N GLY A 159 7.61 8.01 -11.51
CA GLY A 159 8.97 8.53 -11.69
C GLY A 159 9.44 8.46 -13.15
N GLY A 160 10.23 9.46 -13.55
CA GLY A 160 10.84 9.51 -14.88
C GLY A 160 11.64 8.24 -15.23
N PRO A 161 12.59 7.80 -14.37
CA PRO A 161 13.38 6.60 -14.64
C PRO A 161 12.54 5.33 -14.82
N ALA A 162 11.50 5.14 -13.99
CA ALA A 162 10.62 3.98 -14.10
C ALA A 162 9.82 4.00 -15.41
N ARG A 163 9.26 5.15 -15.81
CA ARG A 163 8.54 5.30 -17.07
C ARG A 163 9.42 5.05 -18.29
N SER A 164 10.65 5.56 -18.28
CA SER A 164 11.63 5.29 -19.34
C SER A 164 11.95 3.80 -19.45
N LEU A 165 12.14 3.11 -18.32
CA LEU A 165 12.40 1.66 -18.32
C LEU A 165 11.19 0.84 -18.76
N ILE A 166 9.98 1.20 -18.34
CA ILE A 166 8.74 0.54 -18.78
C ILE A 166 8.58 0.68 -20.30
N THR A 167 8.85 1.88 -20.83
CA THR A 167 8.82 2.14 -22.27
C THR A 167 9.88 1.31 -23.00
N HIS A 168 11.11 1.31 -22.49
CA HIS A 168 12.21 0.50 -23.03
C HIS A 168 11.89 -1.00 -23.05
N VAL A 169 11.28 -1.54 -21.98
CA VAL A 169 10.84 -2.95 -21.92
C VAL A 169 9.85 -3.27 -23.05
N ARG A 170 8.89 -2.38 -23.29
CA ARG A 170 7.88 -2.54 -24.34
C ARG A 170 8.47 -2.45 -25.74
N GLU A 171 9.28 -1.42 -25.99
CA GLU A 171 9.81 -1.13 -27.32
C GLU A 171 10.92 -2.11 -27.73
N VAL A 172 11.80 -2.48 -26.80
CA VAL A 172 12.97 -3.33 -27.12
C VAL A 172 12.65 -4.81 -27.02
N TYR A 173 11.85 -5.22 -26.03
CA TYR A 173 11.56 -6.64 -25.80
C TYR A 173 10.14 -7.06 -26.17
N GLY A 174 9.22 -6.11 -26.41
CA GLY A 174 7.80 -6.41 -26.62
C GLY A 174 7.11 -7.02 -25.40
N ASP A 175 7.70 -6.90 -24.22
CA ASP A 175 7.19 -7.45 -22.96
C ASP A 175 6.35 -6.38 -22.23
N GLU A 176 5.43 -6.81 -21.38
CA GLU A 176 4.54 -5.92 -20.60
C GLU A 176 4.67 -6.15 -19.11
N LEU A 177 4.25 -5.15 -18.31
CA LEU A 177 4.17 -5.29 -16.86
C LEU A 177 2.96 -6.14 -16.47
N GLU A 178 3.15 -7.05 -15.52
CA GLU A 178 2.07 -7.88 -14.98
C GLU A 178 1.90 -7.65 -13.47
N PHE A 179 0.67 -7.34 -13.06
CA PHE A 179 0.32 -7.02 -11.67
C PHE A 179 -0.35 -8.21 -10.99
N LEU A 180 0.46 -9.12 -10.45
CA LEU A 180 -0.01 -10.43 -9.97
C LEU A 180 -0.67 -10.41 -8.59
N TRP A 181 -0.58 -9.30 -7.84
CA TRP A 181 -0.95 -9.28 -6.43
C TRP A 181 -1.84 -8.11 -6.01
N ARG A 182 -3.13 -8.38 -5.75
CA ARG A 182 -4.06 -7.42 -5.12
C ARG A 182 -3.58 -6.87 -3.78
N LYS A 183 -2.86 -7.68 -2.98
CA LYS A 183 -2.31 -7.25 -1.66
C LYS A 183 -1.09 -6.34 -1.78
N SER A 184 -0.43 -6.32 -2.93
CA SER A 184 0.74 -5.47 -3.22
C SER A 184 0.62 -4.93 -4.63
N PRO A 185 -0.39 -4.06 -4.90
CA PRO A 185 -0.72 -3.67 -6.27
C PRO A 185 0.34 -2.74 -6.87
N GLY A 186 1.18 -2.11 -6.05
CA GLY A 186 2.39 -1.41 -6.48
C GLY A 186 3.58 -2.32 -6.81
N SER A 187 3.33 -3.58 -7.15
CA SER A 187 4.36 -4.54 -7.55
C SER A 187 3.98 -5.13 -8.90
N ALA A 188 4.89 -5.01 -9.87
CA ALA A 188 4.71 -5.55 -11.21
C ALA A 188 5.92 -6.37 -11.60
N ILE A 189 5.71 -7.55 -12.20
CA ILE A 189 6.78 -8.35 -12.78
C ILE A 189 6.91 -8.06 -14.26
N VAL A 190 8.07 -8.37 -14.81
CA VAL A 190 8.27 -8.57 -16.24
C VAL A 190 8.91 -9.93 -16.42
N ARG A 191 8.35 -10.73 -17.34
CA ARG A 191 8.84 -12.07 -17.66
C ARG A 191 9.02 -12.23 -19.15
N ARG A 192 9.93 -13.14 -19.52
CA ARG A 192 10.10 -13.47 -20.93
C ARG A 192 8.92 -14.31 -21.41
N LYS A 193 8.45 -14.07 -22.64
CA LYS A 193 7.37 -14.87 -23.25
C LYS A 193 7.78 -16.33 -23.52
N ASP A 194 9.05 -16.60 -23.76
CA ASP A 194 9.55 -17.93 -24.16
C ASP A 194 9.81 -18.87 -22.97
N THR A 195 10.31 -18.36 -21.84
CA THR A 195 10.62 -19.18 -20.65
C THR A 195 9.66 -18.96 -19.50
N GLU A 196 8.78 -17.95 -19.59
CA GLU A 196 7.93 -17.45 -18.50
C GLU A 196 8.69 -16.99 -17.25
N LYS A 197 10.03 -17.01 -17.27
CA LYS A 197 10.88 -16.64 -16.13
C LYS A 197 10.90 -15.13 -15.97
N TRP A 198 10.72 -14.68 -14.73
CA TRP A 198 10.80 -13.27 -14.37
C TRP A 198 12.24 -12.78 -14.49
N TYR A 199 12.42 -11.59 -15.07
CA TYR A 199 13.72 -10.92 -15.17
C TYR A 199 13.70 -9.49 -14.60
N ALA A 200 12.53 -8.91 -14.34
CA ALA A 200 12.43 -7.66 -13.61
C ALA A 200 11.24 -7.68 -12.67
N VAL A 201 11.36 -6.97 -11.56
CA VAL A 201 10.22 -6.65 -10.69
C VAL A 201 10.26 -5.17 -10.37
N PHE A 202 9.29 -4.41 -10.84
CA PHE A 202 9.07 -3.03 -10.47
C PHE A 202 8.27 -2.98 -9.16
N LEU A 203 8.69 -2.12 -8.24
CA LEU A 203 8.15 -2.03 -6.89
C LEU A 203 8.01 -0.57 -6.49
N ALA A 204 6.85 -0.18 -5.94
CA ALA A 204 6.64 1.12 -5.31
C ALA A 204 6.43 0.91 -3.80
N VAL A 205 7.49 1.06 -3.01
CA VAL A 205 7.52 0.67 -1.59
C VAL A 205 8.05 1.78 -0.70
N PRO A 206 7.67 1.85 0.59
CA PRO A 206 8.28 2.79 1.53
C PRO A 206 9.79 2.55 1.65
N ARG A 207 10.61 3.61 1.65
CA ARG A 207 12.08 3.51 1.69
C ARG A 207 12.61 2.78 2.91
N LEU A 208 11.90 2.85 4.04
CA LEU A 208 12.22 2.07 5.25
C LEU A 208 12.27 0.56 4.99
N LYS A 209 11.50 0.05 4.02
CA LYS A 209 11.48 -1.38 3.69
C LYS A 209 12.76 -1.84 2.99
N LEU A 210 13.55 -0.91 2.46
CA LEU A 210 14.86 -1.16 1.85
C LEU A 210 16.01 -1.00 2.86
N GLY A 211 15.71 -0.66 4.12
CA GLY A 211 16.72 -0.37 5.16
C GLY A 211 16.97 1.13 5.39
N GLY A 212 16.20 2.02 4.75
CA GLY A 212 16.23 3.46 5.05
C GLY A 212 15.43 3.86 6.30
N SER A 213 15.30 5.16 6.56
CA SER A 213 14.55 5.71 7.70
C SER A 213 13.23 6.38 7.32
N SER A 214 12.97 6.64 6.04
CA SER A 214 11.79 7.38 5.56
C SER A 214 10.59 6.48 5.25
N LYS A 215 9.38 6.99 5.54
CA LYS A 215 8.09 6.38 5.12
C LYS A 215 7.69 6.75 3.69
N GLU A 216 8.44 7.64 3.05
CA GLU A 216 8.23 8.02 1.66
C GLU A 216 8.29 6.81 0.74
N ARG A 217 7.40 6.78 -0.26
CA ARG A 217 7.40 5.74 -1.30
C ARG A 217 8.50 6.03 -2.30
N VAL A 218 9.29 5.02 -2.58
CA VAL A 218 10.29 5.03 -3.64
C VAL A 218 9.97 3.94 -4.65
N GLU A 219 10.30 4.22 -5.91
CA GLU A 219 10.23 3.26 -7.00
C GLU A 219 11.56 2.50 -7.09
N VAL A 220 11.47 1.19 -7.29
CA VAL A 220 12.59 0.27 -7.24
C VAL A 220 12.45 -0.74 -8.35
N LEU A 221 13.58 -1.08 -8.97
CA LEU A 221 13.70 -2.17 -9.93
C LEU A 221 14.53 -3.28 -9.32
N ASN A 222 13.94 -4.46 -9.16
CA ASN A 222 14.68 -5.67 -8.87
C ASN A 222 15.13 -6.33 -10.17
N LEU A 223 16.42 -6.67 -10.25
CA LEU A 223 17.01 -7.38 -11.38
C LEU A 223 17.82 -8.58 -10.92
N ARG A 224 17.90 -9.61 -11.76
CA ARG A 224 18.86 -10.70 -11.60
C ARG A 224 20.27 -10.16 -11.83
N VAL A 225 21.21 -10.72 -11.11
CA VAL A 225 22.64 -10.43 -11.25
C VAL A 225 23.43 -11.71 -11.38
N CYS A 226 24.63 -11.60 -11.95
CA CYS A 226 25.54 -12.74 -12.02
C CYS A 226 26.03 -13.10 -10.60
N PRO A 227 26.23 -14.40 -10.30
CA PRO A 227 26.88 -14.81 -9.06
C PRO A 227 28.25 -14.10 -8.91
N GLY A 228 28.49 -13.49 -7.76
CA GLY A 228 29.73 -12.73 -7.47
C GLY A 228 29.71 -11.25 -7.84
N GLU A 229 28.72 -10.76 -8.59
CA GLU A 229 28.60 -9.33 -8.97
C GLU A 229 28.02 -8.46 -7.84
N LEU A 230 27.36 -9.08 -6.84
CA LEU A 230 26.76 -8.35 -5.73
C LEU A 230 27.80 -7.63 -4.86
N ASP A 231 29.00 -8.22 -4.75
CA ASP A 231 30.10 -7.67 -3.97
C ASP A 231 30.64 -6.43 -4.70
N GLY A 232 30.37 -5.25 -4.14
CA GLY A 232 30.70 -3.95 -4.73
C GLY A 232 29.54 -3.26 -5.47
N LEU A 233 28.44 -3.96 -5.74
CA LEU A 233 27.25 -3.35 -6.34
C LEU A 233 26.34 -2.66 -5.32
N VAL A 234 26.21 -3.23 -4.13
CA VAL A 234 25.33 -2.71 -3.08
C VAL A 234 26.00 -1.55 -2.35
N ASP A 235 25.38 -0.38 -2.39
CA ASP A 235 25.89 0.86 -1.75
C ASP A 235 25.01 1.34 -0.58
N HIS A 236 23.88 0.68 -0.32
CA HIS A 236 22.88 1.03 0.70
C HIS A 236 22.32 2.46 0.58
N ARG A 237 22.42 3.07 -0.59
CA ARG A 237 21.93 4.42 -0.89
C ARG A 237 20.99 4.42 -2.10
N SER A 238 21.50 3.92 -3.22
CA SER A 238 20.80 3.78 -4.51
C SER A 238 20.66 2.31 -4.93
N ARG A 239 21.50 1.42 -4.40
CA ARG A 239 21.54 -0.01 -4.68
C ARG A 239 21.49 -0.78 -3.37
N PHE A 240 20.48 -1.62 -3.22
CA PHE A 240 20.19 -2.35 -1.98
C PHE A 240 20.21 -3.86 -2.22
N PRO A 241 20.38 -4.67 -1.16
CA PRO A 241 20.08 -6.09 -1.25
C PRO A 241 18.65 -6.30 -1.78
N ALA A 242 18.43 -7.41 -2.49
CA ALA A 242 17.11 -7.73 -3.04
C ALA A 242 15.98 -7.61 -2.01
N TYR A 243 14.96 -6.84 -2.35
CA TYR A 243 13.71 -6.76 -1.62
C TYR A 243 12.74 -7.84 -2.13
N HIS A 244 12.23 -8.69 -1.26
CA HIS A 244 11.37 -9.86 -1.58
C HIS A 244 11.98 -10.95 -2.50
N MET A 245 13.12 -10.70 -3.15
CA MET A 245 13.80 -11.68 -4.02
C MET A 245 15.02 -12.31 -3.33
N ASN A 246 15.58 -13.35 -3.96
CA ASN A 246 16.77 -14.03 -3.45
C ASN A 246 18.00 -13.10 -3.50
N LYS A 247 18.48 -12.69 -2.32
CA LYS A 247 19.61 -11.76 -2.13
C LYS A 247 20.96 -12.24 -2.67
N LYS A 248 21.08 -13.50 -3.12
CA LYS A 248 22.31 -14.01 -3.76
C LYS A 248 22.37 -13.74 -5.26
N ASN A 249 21.21 -13.60 -5.90
CA ASN A 249 21.10 -13.56 -7.36
C ASN A 249 20.25 -12.39 -7.86
N TRP A 250 19.80 -11.52 -6.96
CA TRP A 250 19.00 -10.35 -7.28
C TRP A 250 19.52 -9.12 -6.52
N VAL A 251 19.30 -7.94 -7.09
CA VAL A 251 19.60 -6.63 -6.50
C VAL A 251 18.38 -5.73 -6.63
N SER A 252 18.22 -4.78 -5.70
CA SER A 252 17.21 -3.72 -5.79
C SER A 252 17.86 -2.39 -6.16
N LEU A 253 17.42 -1.74 -7.24
CA LEU A 253 17.95 -0.46 -7.72
C LEU A 253 16.88 0.63 -7.56
N CYS A 254 17.21 1.74 -6.90
CA CYS A 254 16.32 2.88 -6.78
C CYS A 254 16.15 3.61 -8.12
N LEU A 255 14.91 3.98 -8.43
CA LEU A 255 14.52 4.68 -9.65
C LEU A 255 14.30 6.18 -9.38
N ASP A 256 15.22 6.78 -8.61
CA ASP A 256 15.20 8.20 -8.20
C ASP A 256 16.15 9.07 -9.02
N GLY A 257 16.82 8.50 -10.03
CA GLY A 257 17.78 9.17 -10.89
C GLY A 257 19.24 9.07 -10.42
N ALA A 258 19.51 8.45 -9.27
CA ALA A 258 20.89 8.23 -8.81
C ALA A 258 21.66 7.20 -9.66
N VAL A 259 20.94 6.25 -10.27
CA VAL A 259 21.50 5.30 -11.24
C VAL A 259 21.15 5.77 -12.65
N PRO A 260 22.14 6.01 -13.54
CA PRO A 260 21.87 6.44 -14.92
C PRO A 260 21.04 5.42 -15.71
N PHE A 261 20.26 5.91 -16.67
CA PHE A 261 19.38 5.07 -17.49
C PHE A 261 20.15 3.99 -18.25
N GLU A 262 21.33 4.33 -18.78
CA GLU A 262 22.19 3.44 -19.55
C GLU A 262 22.66 2.25 -18.71
N GLU A 263 23.01 2.50 -17.44
CA GLU A 263 23.35 1.43 -16.50
C GLU A 263 22.12 0.56 -16.20
N LEU A 264 20.96 1.17 -15.95
CA LEU A 264 19.71 0.44 -15.68
C LEU A 264 19.31 -0.46 -16.87
N ALA A 265 19.39 0.06 -18.10
CA ALA A 265 19.08 -0.69 -19.31
C ALA A 265 20.05 -1.84 -19.54
N ALA A 266 21.36 -1.62 -19.37
CA ALA A 266 22.38 -2.68 -19.50
C ALA A 266 22.20 -3.80 -18.47
N ARG A 267 21.82 -3.45 -17.23
CA ARG A 267 21.52 -4.42 -16.17
C ARG A 267 20.22 -5.19 -16.47
N LEU A 268 19.21 -4.50 -17.00
CA LEU A 268 17.94 -5.12 -17.39
C LEU A 268 18.15 -6.16 -18.50
N GLU A 269 18.92 -5.82 -19.54
CA GLU A 269 19.34 -6.74 -20.61
C GLU A 269 20.06 -7.97 -20.03
N THR A 270 21.03 -7.75 -19.14
CA THR A 270 21.77 -8.82 -18.46
C THR A 270 20.83 -9.74 -17.67
N SER A 271 19.91 -9.15 -16.90
CA SER A 271 18.91 -9.89 -16.14
C SER A 271 18.01 -10.72 -17.05
N ARG A 272 17.57 -10.15 -18.18
CA ARG A 272 16.75 -10.83 -19.18
C ARG A 272 17.48 -12.01 -19.83
N ARG A 273 18.79 -11.88 -20.10
CA ARG A 273 19.64 -12.97 -20.57
C ARG A 273 19.77 -14.08 -19.54
N LEU A 274 19.93 -13.74 -18.26
CA LEU A 274 19.98 -14.73 -17.17
C LEU A 274 18.66 -15.49 -17.01
N ALA A 275 17.53 -14.91 -17.39
CA ALA A 275 16.22 -15.56 -17.42
C ALA A 275 15.97 -16.40 -18.70
N GLY A 276 16.88 -16.37 -19.67
CA GLY A 276 16.84 -17.24 -20.86
C GLY A 276 17.52 -18.60 -20.67
N LYS A 277 18.30 -18.76 -19.59
CA LYS A 277 18.92 -20.02 -19.19
C LYS A 277 17.97 -20.85 -18.35
#